data_AF-T0RLA6-F1
#
_entry.id   AF-T0RLA6-F1
#
_cell.length_a   1.000
_cell.length_b   1.000
_cell.length_c   1.000
_cell.angle_alpha   90.00
_cell.angle_beta   90.00
_cell.angle_gamma   90.00
#
_symmetry.space_group_name_H-M   'P 1'
#
loop_
_entity.id
_entity.type
_entity.pdbx_description
1 polymer ?
#
loop_
_entity_poly.entity_id
_entity_poly.type
_entity_poly.pdbx_seq_one_letter_code
_entity_poly.pdbx_strand_id
1 'polypeptide(L)'
;MDLDACLDILKARQGCDHEEHAGHEATPCAVANVKQTLAHDLHLESCVPEDDDLQATSTRGLYDAFMRCQSKRVEIYARFETGFVELMFKDEFAVFSQEITKHFAAVSAEINRIEATLRARDATTLAALIRKVQIQEKEKLLLTSALLLERMRSKQTRDDDVSASIYDTSIRSMEGTHTKIIEAINELLVEMQYEVAELDA
;
A
#
# COMPACT_ATOMS: atom_id res chain seq x y z
N MET A 1 35.70 8.93 -8.36
CA MET A 1 34.88 9.02 -7.13
C MET A 1 35.87 9.14 -6.01
N ASP A 2 35.90 10.30 -5.35
CA ASP A 2 36.92 10.63 -4.36
C ASP A 2 36.57 9.99 -3.02
N LEU A 3 37.44 9.12 -2.51
CA LEU A 3 37.23 8.37 -1.28
C LEU A 3 37.16 9.32 -0.07
N ASP A 4 37.90 10.42 -0.12
CA ASP A 4 37.87 11.44 0.94
C ASP A 4 36.54 12.19 0.96
N ALA A 5 35.95 12.47 -0.21
CA ALA A 5 34.61 13.03 -0.30
C ALA A 5 33.53 12.08 0.27
N CYS A 6 33.68 10.76 0.07
CA CYS A 6 32.79 9.78 0.68
C CYS A 6 32.96 9.69 2.20
N LEU A 7 34.19 9.79 2.71
CA LEU A 7 34.49 9.78 4.14
C LEU A 7 34.02 11.06 4.84
N ASP A 8 34.08 12.20 4.17
CA ASP A 8 33.58 13.47 4.69
C ASP A 8 32.05 13.49 4.81
N ILE A 9 31.34 12.86 3.86
CA ILE A 9 29.88 12.66 3.96
C ILE A 9 29.53 11.76 5.16
N LEU A 10 30.34 10.74 5.44
CA LEU A 10 30.13 9.85 6.59
C LEU A 10 30.46 10.53 7.93
N LYS A 11 31.51 11.36 7.98
CA LYS A 11 31.84 12.17 9.17
C LYS A 11 30.80 13.24 9.46
N ALA A 12 30.24 13.88 8.42
CA ALA A 12 29.16 14.85 8.56
C ALA A 12 27.89 14.23 9.19
N ARG A 13 27.68 12.92 9.04
CA ARG A 13 26.58 12.19 9.70
C ARG A 13 26.86 11.85 11.17
N GLN A 14 28.12 11.81 11.60
CA GLN A 14 28.48 11.52 13.00
C GLN A 14 28.47 12.76 13.90
N GLY A 15 28.43 13.97 13.33
CA GLY A 15 28.45 15.24 14.07
C GLY A 15 27.09 15.79 14.51
N CYS A 16 26.11 14.96 14.85
CA CYS A 16 24.95 15.43 15.63
C CYS A 16 25.34 15.52 17.10
N ASP A 17 26.17 16.51 17.43
CA ASP A 17 26.38 16.93 18.81
C ASP A 17 25.10 17.61 19.29
N HIS A 18 24.43 16.97 20.25
CA HIS A 18 23.30 17.53 20.97
C HIS A 18 23.80 18.65 21.90
N GLU A 19 23.84 19.89 21.41
CA GLU A 19 23.84 21.08 22.27
C GLU A 19 22.62 21.96 21.95
N GLU A 20 21.69 21.97 22.92
CA GLU A 20 20.77 23.04 23.31
C GLU A 20 20.19 23.95 22.21
N HIS A 21 19.12 23.48 21.55
CA HIS A 21 18.10 24.40 21.02
C HIS A 21 16.71 23.97 21.48
N ALA A 22 16.21 24.70 22.48
CA ALA A 22 14.84 24.63 22.95
C ALA A 22 13.87 25.05 21.83
N GLY A 23 12.97 24.14 21.42
CA GLY A 23 11.75 24.49 20.70
C GLY A 23 11.47 23.78 19.38
N HIS A 24 12.34 22.88 18.89
CA HIS A 24 12.02 22.01 17.75
C HIS A 24 12.07 20.55 18.22
N GLU A 25 10.95 19.84 18.18
CA GLU A 25 10.94 18.39 18.38
C GLU A 25 11.91 17.76 17.37
N ALA A 26 13.07 17.33 17.87
CA ALA A 26 14.07 16.62 17.09
C ALA A 26 13.44 15.30 16.65
N THR A 27 12.82 15.30 15.47
CA THR A 27 12.37 14.05 14.85
C THR A 27 13.66 13.25 14.60
N PRO A 28 13.83 12.04 15.16
CA PRO A 28 15.04 11.27 14.95
C PRO A 28 15.28 11.12 13.46
N CYS A 29 16.51 11.36 12.99
CA CYS A 29 16.89 11.32 11.57
C CYS A 29 16.38 10.06 10.86
N ALA A 30 16.33 8.92 11.55
CA ALA A 30 15.79 7.66 11.05
C ALA A 30 14.28 7.70 10.73
N VAL A 31 13.48 8.39 11.54
CA VAL A 31 12.02 8.56 11.31
C VAL A 31 11.76 9.43 10.08
N ALA A 32 12.53 10.50 9.91
CA ALA A 32 12.45 11.34 8.72
C ALA A 32 12.82 10.57 7.45
N ASN A 33 13.85 9.72 7.54
CA ASN A 33 14.29 8.86 6.44
C ASN A 33 13.19 7.87 6.01
N VAL A 34 12.47 7.23 6.94
CA VAL A 34 11.37 6.31 6.60
C VAL A 34 10.27 7.00 5.81
N LYS A 35 9.87 8.22 6.21
CA LYS A 35 8.88 9.00 5.47
C LYS A 35 9.36 9.32 4.06
N GLN A 36 10.60 9.77 3.94
CA GLN A 36 11.18 10.18 2.67
C GLN A 36 11.38 8.97 1.73
N THR A 37 11.81 7.83 2.25
CA THR A 37 11.95 6.58 1.49
C THR A 37 10.59 6.09 1.00
N LEU A 38 9.55 6.05 1.83
CA LEU A 38 8.21 5.66 1.39
C LEU A 38 7.66 6.61 0.32
N ALA A 39 7.82 7.91 0.51
CA ALA A 39 7.35 8.90 -0.47
C ALA A 39 8.08 8.77 -1.82
N HIS A 40 9.37 8.46 -1.79
CA HIS A 40 10.17 8.20 -2.97
C HIS A 40 9.75 6.88 -3.65
N ASP A 41 9.65 5.80 -2.89
CA ASP A 41 9.36 4.44 -3.39
C ASP A 41 7.95 4.33 -3.97
N LEU A 42 6.98 5.03 -3.39
CA LEU A 42 5.56 4.93 -3.76
C LEU A 42 5.03 6.18 -4.47
N HIS A 43 5.91 6.87 -5.20
CA HIS A 43 5.70 8.08 -6.00
C HIS A 43 4.28 8.65 -5.85
N LEU A 44 4.14 9.69 -5.00
CA LEU A 44 2.83 10.22 -4.58
C LEU A 44 2.00 10.88 -5.71
N GLU A 45 2.33 10.63 -6.97
CA GLU A 45 1.55 11.10 -8.11
C GLU A 45 0.15 10.49 -8.10
N SER A 46 -0.85 11.36 -8.22
CA SER A 46 -2.24 10.95 -8.34
C SER A 46 -2.41 10.11 -9.60
N CYS A 47 -3.10 8.97 -9.50
CA CYS A 47 -3.44 8.17 -10.68
C CYS A 47 -4.60 8.80 -11.48
N VAL A 48 -5.23 9.83 -10.90
CA VAL A 48 -6.47 10.47 -11.35
C VAL A 48 -6.25 11.97 -11.57
N PRO A 49 -6.77 12.55 -12.67
CA PRO A 49 -6.79 14.00 -12.87
C PRO A 49 -7.54 14.75 -11.74
N GLU A 50 -7.43 16.08 -11.73
CA GLU A 50 -8.26 16.91 -10.85
C GLU A 50 -9.76 16.78 -11.21
N ASP A 51 -10.65 17.15 -10.29
CA ASP A 51 -12.07 16.80 -10.38
C ASP A 51 -12.76 17.35 -11.65
N ASP A 52 -12.41 18.55 -12.11
CA ASP A 52 -12.96 19.13 -13.36
C ASP A 52 -12.50 18.34 -14.60
N ASP A 53 -11.24 17.93 -14.64
CA ASP A 53 -10.69 17.09 -15.72
C ASP A 53 -11.21 15.65 -15.66
N LEU A 54 -11.50 15.16 -14.45
CA LEU A 54 -12.09 13.85 -14.23
C LEU A 54 -13.50 13.76 -14.83
N GLN A 55 -14.28 14.83 -14.71
CA GLN A 55 -15.61 14.92 -15.32
C GLN A 55 -15.56 15.00 -16.85
N ALA A 56 -14.44 15.46 -17.44
CA ALA A 56 -14.23 15.48 -18.89
C ALA A 56 -13.61 14.18 -19.45
N THR A 57 -12.99 13.35 -18.61
CA THR A 57 -12.32 12.10 -19.01
C THR A 57 -13.32 11.08 -19.55
N SER A 58 -13.04 10.33 -20.63
CA SER A 58 -13.98 9.31 -21.15
C SER A 58 -14.18 8.12 -20.19
N THR A 59 -15.23 7.30 -20.39
CA THR A 59 -15.42 6.06 -19.60
C THR A 59 -14.21 5.13 -19.69
N ARG A 60 -13.65 4.99 -20.90
CA ARG A 60 -12.38 4.27 -21.12
C ARG A 60 -11.23 4.88 -20.33
N GLY A 61 -11.09 6.21 -20.35
CA GLY A 61 -10.06 6.91 -19.60
C GLY A 61 -10.20 6.74 -18.08
N LEU A 62 -11.42 6.67 -17.56
CA LEU A 62 -11.71 6.38 -16.15
C LEU A 62 -11.31 4.93 -15.78
N TYR A 63 -11.57 3.98 -16.67
CA TYR A 63 -11.09 2.60 -16.51
C TYR A 63 -9.56 2.53 -16.52
N ASP A 64 -8.89 3.20 -17.46
CA ASP A 64 -7.43 3.22 -17.52
C ASP A 64 -6.82 3.88 -16.26
N ALA A 65 -7.48 4.92 -15.72
CA ALA A 65 -7.11 5.51 -14.44
C ALA A 65 -7.28 4.53 -13.27
N PHE A 66 -8.38 3.78 -13.24
CA PHE A 66 -8.58 2.73 -12.24
C PHE A 66 -7.50 1.64 -12.32
N MET A 67 -7.09 1.23 -13.53
CA MET A 67 -6.03 0.25 -13.70
C MET A 67 -4.68 0.78 -13.20
N ARG A 68 -4.36 2.06 -13.41
CA ARG A 68 -3.17 2.70 -12.79
C ARG A 68 -3.25 2.69 -11.27
N CYS A 69 -4.40 3.01 -10.69
CA CYS A 69 -4.61 2.90 -9.24
C CYS A 69 -4.39 1.47 -8.74
N GLN A 70 -4.84 0.45 -9.49
CA GLN A 70 -4.64 -0.95 -9.11
C GLN A 70 -3.16 -1.36 -9.17
N SER A 71 -2.43 -0.94 -10.21
CA SER A 71 -0.98 -1.14 -10.27
C SER A 71 -0.27 -0.50 -9.07
N LYS A 72 -0.60 0.77 -8.76
CA LYS A 72 -0.06 1.47 -7.59
C LYS A 72 -0.40 0.75 -6.28
N ARG A 73 -1.61 0.21 -6.15
CA ARG A 73 -2.01 -0.56 -4.95
C ARG A 73 -1.16 -1.82 -4.78
N VAL A 74 -0.80 -2.51 -5.85
CA VAL A 74 0.13 -3.66 -5.79
C VAL A 74 1.50 -3.24 -5.25
N GLU A 75 2.03 -2.11 -5.70
CA GLU A 75 3.29 -1.55 -5.18
C GLU A 75 3.20 -1.20 -3.69
N ILE A 76 2.10 -0.59 -3.26
CA ILE A 76 1.85 -0.27 -1.84
C ILE A 76 1.82 -1.56 -1.00
N TYR A 77 1.16 -2.64 -1.47
CA TYR A 77 1.21 -3.94 -0.78
C TYR A 77 2.62 -4.51 -0.68
N ALA A 78 3.38 -4.50 -1.78
CA ALA A 78 4.75 -5.00 -1.78
C ALA A 78 5.63 -4.24 -0.78
N ARG A 79 5.46 -2.91 -0.73
CA ARG A 79 6.19 -2.07 0.23
C ARG A 79 5.71 -2.28 1.66
N PHE A 80 4.40 -2.46 1.87
CA PHE A 80 3.83 -2.78 3.17
C PHE A 80 4.43 -4.05 3.75
N GLU A 81 4.42 -5.15 2.99
CA GLU A 81 4.93 -6.45 3.43
C GLU A 81 6.43 -6.39 3.71
N THR A 82 7.20 -5.80 2.79
CA THR A 82 8.66 -5.67 2.94
C THR A 82 9.03 -4.79 4.13
N GLY A 83 8.45 -3.59 4.21
CA GLY A 83 8.74 -2.65 5.29
C GLY A 83 8.25 -3.14 6.66
N PHE A 84 7.15 -3.91 6.71
CA PHE A 84 6.73 -4.58 7.94
C PHE A 84 7.83 -5.53 8.42
N VAL A 85 8.37 -6.38 7.54
CA VAL A 85 9.45 -7.31 7.90
C VAL A 85 10.72 -6.58 8.36
N GLU A 86 11.08 -5.48 7.69
CA GLU A 86 12.29 -4.71 7.98
C GLU A 86 12.21 -3.90 9.28
N LEU A 87 11.01 -3.45 9.65
CA LEU A 87 10.83 -2.43 10.69
C LEU A 87 10.04 -2.92 11.91
N MET A 88 9.32 -4.04 11.88
CA MET A 88 8.38 -4.44 12.96
C MET A 88 8.93 -4.44 14.40
N PHE A 89 10.25 -4.55 14.59
CA PHE A 89 10.91 -4.53 15.90
C PHE A 89 11.74 -3.27 16.15
N LYS A 90 11.55 -2.23 15.34
CA LYS A 90 12.27 -0.96 15.42
C LYS A 90 11.32 0.18 15.75
N ASP A 91 11.84 1.24 16.36
CA ASP A 91 11.06 2.38 16.81
C ASP A 91 10.37 3.12 15.65
N GLU A 92 10.91 3.05 14.44
CA GLU A 92 10.36 3.69 13.25
C GLU A 92 9.10 2.99 12.70
N PHE A 93 8.77 1.79 13.19
CA PHE A 93 7.62 1.01 12.72
C PHE A 93 6.30 1.77 12.81
N ALA A 94 6.10 2.52 13.90
CA ALA A 94 4.89 3.30 14.10
C ALA A 94 4.70 4.35 13.01
N VAL A 95 5.79 5.00 12.59
CA VAL A 95 5.76 5.99 11.52
C VAL A 95 5.59 5.34 10.16
N PHE A 96 6.31 4.24 9.89
CA PHE A 96 6.10 3.44 8.68
C PHE A 96 4.63 3.04 8.52
N SER A 97 4.02 2.51 9.59
CA SER A 97 2.62 2.08 9.61
C SER A 97 1.65 3.23 9.34
N GLN A 98 1.91 4.43 9.89
CA GLN A 98 1.09 5.60 9.61
C GLN A 98 1.22 6.04 8.15
N GLU A 99 2.43 6.13 7.62
CA GLU A 99 2.64 6.59 6.25
C GLU A 99 2.07 5.58 5.23
N ILE A 100 2.37 4.29 5.34
CA ILE A 100 1.83 3.28 4.41
C ILE A 100 0.29 3.24 4.44
N THR A 101 -0.33 3.49 5.60
CA THR A 101 -1.79 3.61 5.72
C THR A 101 -2.33 4.80 4.93
N LYS A 102 -1.63 5.94 4.91
CA LYS A 102 -2.02 7.09 4.09
C LYS A 102 -1.97 6.75 2.59
N HIS A 103 -0.98 5.98 2.15
CA HIS A 103 -0.91 5.54 0.76
C HIS A 103 -2.12 4.66 0.37
N PHE A 104 -2.48 3.69 1.22
CA PHE A 104 -3.71 2.90 1.01
C PHE A 104 -4.96 3.77 0.97
N ALA A 105 -5.08 4.72 1.91
CA ALA A 105 -6.22 5.63 1.96
C ALA A 105 -6.31 6.53 0.71
N ALA A 106 -5.18 7.06 0.24
CA ALA A 106 -5.12 7.91 -0.95
C ALA A 106 -5.58 7.16 -2.20
N VAL A 107 -5.02 5.97 -2.46
CA VAL A 107 -5.40 5.18 -3.65
C VAL A 107 -6.86 4.71 -3.58
N SER A 108 -7.38 4.39 -2.39
CA SER A 108 -8.81 4.09 -2.22
C SER A 108 -9.70 5.31 -2.45
N ALA A 109 -9.29 6.51 -2.01
CA ALA A 109 -10.04 7.73 -2.28
C ALA A 109 -10.09 8.06 -3.79
N GLU A 110 -8.97 7.89 -4.49
CA GLU A 110 -8.90 8.01 -5.95
C GLU A 110 -9.84 7.04 -6.67
N ILE A 111 -9.85 5.77 -6.28
CA ILE A 111 -10.78 4.78 -6.86
C ILE A 111 -12.25 5.09 -6.55
N ASN A 112 -12.55 5.56 -5.34
CA ASN A 112 -13.91 5.97 -4.98
C ASN A 112 -14.39 7.16 -5.83
N ARG A 113 -13.50 8.10 -6.18
CA ARG A 113 -13.83 9.21 -7.09
C ARG A 113 -14.14 8.69 -8.50
N ILE A 114 -13.32 7.76 -9.01
CA ILE A 114 -13.59 7.10 -10.31
C ILE A 114 -14.96 6.39 -10.30
N GLU A 115 -15.22 5.59 -9.26
CA GLU A 115 -16.50 4.88 -9.07
C GLU A 115 -17.69 5.86 -9.08
N ALA A 116 -17.59 6.97 -8.34
CA ALA A 116 -18.63 7.99 -8.26
C ALA A 116 -18.89 8.66 -9.62
N THR A 117 -17.82 9.02 -10.34
CA THR A 117 -17.92 9.62 -11.69
C THR A 117 -18.57 8.65 -12.69
N LEU A 118 -18.21 7.36 -12.64
CA LEU A 118 -18.85 6.35 -13.49
C LEU A 118 -20.34 6.20 -13.18
N ARG A 119 -20.73 6.20 -11.90
CA ARG A 119 -22.15 6.18 -11.51
C ARG A 119 -22.91 7.41 -12.00
N ALA A 120 -22.30 8.59 -11.91
CA ALA A 120 -22.93 9.84 -12.36
C ALA A 120 -23.19 9.87 -13.87
N ARG A 121 -22.55 8.98 -14.64
CA ARG A 121 -22.68 8.85 -16.10
C ARG A 121 -23.46 7.61 -16.54
N ASP A 122 -24.19 6.99 -15.62
CA ASP A 122 -24.95 5.76 -15.87
C ASP A 122 -24.10 4.56 -16.36
N ALA A 123 -22.77 4.61 -16.20
CA ALA A 123 -21.88 3.45 -16.41
C ALA A 123 -21.94 2.50 -15.19
N THR A 124 -23.15 2.05 -14.86
CA THR A 124 -23.47 1.41 -13.59
C THR A 124 -22.82 0.05 -13.41
N THR A 125 -22.66 -0.72 -14.49
CA THR A 125 -22.02 -2.04 -14.45
C THR A 125 -20.56 -1.92 -14.04
N LEU A 126 -19.80 -1.06 -14.74
CA LEU A 126 -18.39 -0.83 -14.43
C LEU A 126 -18.20 -0.25 -13.01
N ALA A 127 -19.04 0.69 -12.61
CA ALA A 127 -19.02 1.22 -11.24
C ALA A 127 -19.32 0.14 -10.18
N ALA A 128 -20.24 -0.79 -10.45
CA ALA A 128 -20.53 -1.90 -9.56
C ALA A 128 -19.36 -2.89 -9.45
N LEU A 129 -18.68 -3.17 -10.57
CA LEU A 129 -17.47 -4.00 -10.56
C LEU A 129 -16.36 -3.34 -9.75
N ILE A 130 -16.12 -2.02 -9.90
CA ILE A 130 -15.11 -1.30 -9.11
C ILE A 130 -15.44 -1.38 -7.62
N ARG A 131 -16.71 -1.27 -7.27
CA ARG A 131 -17.15 -1.41 -5.89
C ARG A 131 -16.87 -2.80 -5.33
N LYS A 132 -17.11 -3.86 -6.10
CA LYS A 132 -16.77 -5.24 -5.70
C LYS A 132 -15.26 -5.40 -5.48
N VAL A 133 -14.43 -4.83 -6.37
CA VAL A 133 -12.97 -4.82 -6.20
C VAL A 133 -12.58 -4.09 -4.91
N GLN A 134 -13.15 -2.91 -4.60
CA GLN A 134 -12.88 -2.20 -3.35
C GLN A 134 -13.21 -3.03 -2.10
N ILE A 135 -14.27 -3.83 -2.13
CA ILE A 135 -14.65 -4.71 -1.02
C ILE A 135 -13.60 -5.81 -0.84
N GLN A 136 -13.23 -6.50 -1.92
CA GLN A 136 -12.20 -7.54 -1.88
C GLN A 136 -10.83 -6.99 -1.46
N GLU A 137 -10.46 -5.80 -1.93
CA GLU A 137 -9.20 -5.14 -1.53
C GLU A 137 -9.17 -4.77 -0.05
N LYS A 138 -10.32 -4.37 0.52
CA LYS A 138 -10.42 -4.14 1.96
C LYS A 138 -10.21 -5.44 2.75
N GLU A 139 -10.83 -6.54 2.32
CA GLU A 139 -10.67 -7.85 2.95
C GLU A 139 -9.23 -8.35 2.82
N LYS A 140 -8.62 -8.18 1.65
CA LYS A 140 -7.20 -8.48 1.40
C LYS A 140 -6.29 -7.72 2.36
N LEU A 141 -6.48 -6.41 2.52
CA LEU A 141 -5.65 -5.59 3.42
C LEU A 141 -5.73 -6.04 4.87
N LEU A 142 -6.94 -6.31 5.35
CA LEU A 142 -7.16 -6.82 6.72
C LEU A 142 -6.46 -8.17 6.91
N LEU A 143 -6.60 -9.07 5.94
CA LEU A 143 -6.02 -10.40 6.02
C LEU A 143 -4.49 -10.39 5.87
N THR A 144 -3.93 -9.56 4.98
CA THR A 144 -2.48 -9.32 4.88
C THR A 144 -1.93 -8.83 6.21
N SER A 145 -2.60 -7.85 6.85
CA SER A 145 -2.17 -7.33 8.15
C SER A 145 -2.19 -8.41 9.24
N ALA A 146 -3.24 -9.23 9.27
CA ALA A 146 -3.36 -10.33 10.22
C ALA A 146 -2.30 -11.42 9.97
N LEU A 147 -2.02 -11.78 8.71
CA LEU A 147 -0.96 -12.71 8.33
C LEU A 147 0.42 -12.24 8.78
N LEU A 148 0.72 -10.95 8.59
CA LEU A 148 1.99 -10.36 9.01
C LEU A 148 2.17 -10.42 10.54
N LEU A 149 1.12 -10.11 11.30
CA LEU A 149 1.14 -10.23 12.75
C LEU A 149 1.28 -11.69 13.23
N GLU A 150 0.59 -12.63 12.58
CA GLU A 150 0.67 -14.04 12.96
C GLU A 150 2.05 -14.63 12.66
N ARG A 151 2.65 -14.27 11.52
CA ARG A 151 4.04 -14.61 11.19
C ARG A 151 5.03 -14.00 12.18
N MET A 152 4.79 -12.77 12.65
CA MET A 152 5.60 -12.14 13.69
C MET A 152 5.53 -12.93 15.00
N ARG A 153 4.33 -13.31 15.46
CA ARG A 153 4.13 -14.11 16.68
C ARG A 153 4.78 -15.49 16.58
N SER A 154 4.63 -16.15 15.43
CA SER A 154 5.28 -17.43 15.16
C SER A 154 6.80 -17.32 15.31
N LYS A 155 7.43 -16.29 14.70
CA LYS A 155 8.88 -16.03 14.83
C LYS A 155 9.37 -15.75 16.26
N GLN A 156 8.50 -15.25 17.13
CA GLN A 156 8.83 -14.99 18.54
C GLN A 156 8.67 -16.23 19.42
N THR A 157 7.99 -17.26 18.93
CA THR A 157 7.75 -18.51 19.65
C THR A 157 8.99 -19.41 19.54
N ARG A 158 9.36 -20.09 20.63
CA ARG A 158 10.50 -21.02 20.63
C ARG A 158 10.11 -22.31 19.90
N ASP A 159 11.06 -22.90 19.15
CA ASP A 159 10.82 -24.08 18.28
C ASP A 159 10.20 -25.30 18.98
N ASP A 160 10.35 -25.44 20.30
CA ASP A 160 9.82 -26.58 21.09
C ASP A 160 8.39 -26.35 21.65
N ASP A 161 7.74 -25.23 21.32
CA ASP A 161 6.41 -24.90 21.81
C ASP A 161 5.32 -25.52 20.91
N VAL A 162 4.37 -26.26 21.50
CA VAL A 162 3.17 -26.79 20.83
C VAL A 162 2.42 -25.68 20.09
N SER A 163 2.52 -24.43 20.58
CA SER A 163 1.95 -23.22 19.97
C SER A 163 2.49 -22.94 18.57
N ALA A 164 3.73 -23.34 18.25
CA ALA A 164 4.31 -23.16 16.91
C ALA A 164 3.47 -23.88 15.82
N SER A 165 3.02 -25.10 16.11
CA SER A 165 2.18 -25.88 15.19
C SER A 165 0.78 -25.26 14.98
N ILE A 166 0.27 -24.56 15.99
CA ILE A 166 -1.01 -23.85 15.92
C ILE A 166 -0.88 -22.62 15.04
N TYR A 167 0.20 -21.84 15.20
CA TYR A 167 0.47 -20.68 14.35
C TYR A 167 0.65 -21.09 12.89
N ASP A 168 1.39 -22.16 12.61
CA ASP A 168 1.57 -22.66 11.23
C ASP A 168 0.25 -23.06 10.58
N THR A 169 -0.63 -23.73 11.32
CA THR A 169 -1.95 -24.12 10.82
C THR A 169 -2.82 -22.90 10.54
N SER A 170 -2.82 -21.92 11.45
CA SER A 170 -3.52 -20.65 11.31
C SER A 170 -3.03 -19.87 10.07
N ILE A 171 -1.71 -19.72 9.93
CA ILE A 171 -1.08 -19.03 8.80
C ILE A 171 -1.48 -19.68 7.48
N ARG A 172 -1.38 -21.02 7.36
CA ARG A 172 -1.77 -21.72 6.13
C ARG A 172 -3.24 -21.52 5.77
N SER A 173 -4.13 -21.55 6.77
CA SER A 173 -5.56 -21.32 6.55
C SER A 173 -5.84 -19.89 6.08
N MET A 174 -5.17 -18.91 6.68
CA MET A 174 -5.27 -17.51 6.29
C MET A 174 -4.68 -17.26 4.90
N GLU A 175 -3.55 -17.87 4.55
CA GLU A 175 -2.96 -17.82 3.20
C GLU A 175 -3.93 -18.37 2.16
N GLY A 176 -4.57 -19.52 2.43
CA GLY A 176 -5.59 -20.07 1.53
C GLY A 176 -6.80 -19.15 1.32
N THR A 177 -7.19 -18.38 2.33
CA THR A 177 -8.25 -17.37 2.21
C THR A 177 -7.75 -16.14 1.43
N HIS A 178 -6.50 -15.74 1.65
CA HIS A 178 -5.85 -14.62 0.97
C HIS A 178 -5.72 -14.86 -0.53
N THR A 179 -5.30 -16.07 -0.93
CA THR A 179 -5.26 -16.47 -2.33
C THR A 179 -6.64 -16.37 -3.00
N LYS A 180 -7.70 -16.84 -2.34
CA LYS A 180 -9.07 -16.76 -2.88
C LYS A 180 -9.53 -15.31 -3.11
N ILE A 181 -9.19 -14.39 -2.20
CA ILE A 181 -9.51 -12.98 -2.37
C ILE A 181 -8.76 -12.40 -3.59
N ILE A 182 -7.49 -12.75 -3.77
CA ILE A 182 -6.70 -12.32 -4.94
C ILE A 182 -7.31 -12.87 -6.24
N GLU A 183 -7.70 -14.15 -6.25
CA GLU A 183 -8.38 -14.77 -7.40
C GLU A 183 -9.69 -14.05 -7.72
N ALA A 184 -10.52 -13.76 -6.72
CA ALA A 184 -11.77 -13.01 -6.90
C ALA A 184 -11.53 -11.60 -7.45
N ILE A 185 -10.47 -10.90 -7.01
CA ILE A 185 -10.09 -9.60 -7.59
C ILE A 185 -9.72 -9.77 -9.06
N ASN A 186 -8.91 -10.77 -9.41
CA ASN A 186 -8.48 -10.99 -10.79
C ASN A 186 -9.66 -11.32 -11.72
N GLU A 187 -10.61 -12.13 -11.24
CA GLU A 187 -11.86 -12.43 -11.97
C GLU A 187 -12.66 -11.14 -12.26
N LEU A 188 -12.81 -10.26 -11.26
CA LEU A 188 -13.49 -8.98 -11.43
C LEU A 188 -12.77 -8.07 -12.42
N LEU A 189 -11.42 -8.03 -12.38
CA LEU A 189 -10.63 -7.23 -13.33
C LEU A 189 -10.78 -7.74 -14.77
N VAL A 190 -10.91 -9.05 -14.95
CA VAL A 190 -11.19 -9.66 -16.27
C VAL A 190 -12.62 -9.33 -16.72
N GLU A 191 -13.61 -9.42 -15.83
CA GLU A 191 -15.00 -9.02 -16.14
C GLU A 191 -15.08 -7.55 -16.59
N MET A 192 -14.34 -6.65 -15.94
CA MET A 192 -14.26 -5.24 -16.36
C MET A 192 -13.66 -5.05 -17.75
N GLN A 193 -12.67 -5.85 -18.13
CA GLN A 193 -12.05 -5.75 -19.46
C GLN A 193 -13.06 -6.06 -20.57
N TYR A 194 -13.92 -7.06 -20.35
CA TYR A 194 -15.00 -7.38 -21.27
C TYR A 194 -16.04 -6.25 -21.32
N GLU A 195 -16.47 -5.73 -20.18
CA GLU A 195 -17.42 -4.61 -20.11
C GLU A 195 -16.91 -3.39 -20.89
N VAL A 196 -15.64 -3.04 -20.72
CA VAL A 196 -15.04 -1.88 -21.41
C VAL A 196 -14.87 -2.14 -22.90
N ALA A 197 -14.54 -3.37 -23.31
CA ALA A 197 -14.43 -3.72 -24.73
C ALA A 197 -15.77 -3.62 -25.47
N GLU A 198 -16.88 -3.97 -24.82
CA GLU A 198 -18.23 -3.83 -25.38
C GLU A 198 -18.66 -2.36 -25.53
N LEU A 199 -18.18 -1.46 -24.66
CA LEU A 199 -18.44 -0.02 -24.77
C LEU A 199 -17.73 0.64 -25.96
N ASP A 200 -16.65 0.04 -26.45
CA ASP A 200 -15.85 0.51 -27.58
C ASP A 200 -16.34 -0.07 -28.94
N ALA A 201 -17.35 -0.96 -28.94
CA ALA A 201 -17.88 -1.67 -30.11
C ALA A 201 -19.08 -0.97 -30.76
#